data_AF-A0A7J2TH59-F1
#
_entry.id   AF-A0A7J2TH59-F1
#
_cell.length_a   1.000
_cell.length_b   1.000
_cell.length_c   1.000
_cell.angle_alpha   90.00
_cell.angle_beta   90.00
_cell.angle_gamma   90.00
#
_symmetry.space_group_name_H-M   'P 1'
#
loop_
_entity.id
_entity.type
_entity.pdbx_description
1 polymer ?
#
loop_
_entity_poly.entity_id
_entity_poly.type
_entity_poly.pdbx_seq_one_letter_code
_entity_poly.pdbx_strand_id
1 'polypeptide(L)' 'MFFDSHVHTEGLGVSELRRMKEKGIEKVCSLSFYPVKPHFPQTLIDGFRKMEEFERHRCKILGIDMI' A
#
# COMPACT_ATOMS: atom_id res chain seq x y z
N MET A 1 -3.12 -9.54 -16.32
CA MET A 1 -2.44 -9.35 -15.03
C MET A 1 -1.34 -8.32 -15.20
N PHE A 2 -1.50 -7.13 -14.64
CA PHE A 2 -0.45 -6.11 -14.59
C PHE A 2 0.19 -6.04 -13.20
N PHE A 3 1.48 -5.71 -13.18
CA PHE A 3 2.26 -5.44 -11.99
C PHE A 3 2.68 -3.97 -11.98
N ASP A 4 2.46 -3.29 -10.85
CA ASP A 4 2.95 -1.93 -10.61
C ASP A 4 4.06 -1.94 -9.57
N SER A 5 5.26 -1.57 -9.98
CA SER A 5 6.47 -1.71 -9.16
C SER A 5 6.67 -0.60 -8.13
N HIS A 6 5.89 0.48 -8.18
CA HIS A 6 6.08 1.61 -7.25
C HIS A 6 4.74 2.29 -6.96
N VAL A 7 4.14 1.92 -5.84
CA VAL A 7 2.89 2.52 -5.34
C VAL A 7 3.06 2.90 -3.86
N HIS A 8 2.31 3.90 -3.40
CA HIS A 8 2.18 4.21 -1.97
C HIS A 8 0.73 3.94 -1.56
N THR A 9 0.42 2.69 -1.18
CA THR A 9 -0.97 2.27 -0.92
C THR A 9 -1.61 3.04 0.22
N GLU A 10 -0.84 3.43 1.24
CA GLU A 10 -1.31 4.23 2.37
C GLU A 10 -1.94 5.56 1.94
N GLY A 11 -1.47 6.14 0.83
CA GLY A 11 -2.00 7.36 0.25
C GLY A 11 -3.24 7.17 -0.64
N LEU A 12 -3.71 5.93 -0.84
CA LEU A 12 -4.83 5.59 -1.72
C LEU A 12 -6.07 5.18 -0.94
N GLY A 13 -7.22 5.75 -1.33
CA GLY A 13 -8.53 5.31 -0.88
C GLY A 13 -8.94 3.94 -1.42
N VAL A 14 -10.00 3.37 -0.83
CA VAL A 14 -10.57 2.08 -1.29
C VAL A 14 -11.07 2.19 -2.74
N SER A 15 -11.63 3.34 -3.13
CA SER A 15 -12.10 3.61 -4.49
C SER A 15 -10.97 3.54 -5.52
N GLU A 16 -9.80 4.10 -5.21
CA GLU A 16 -8.64 4.12 -6.09
C GLU A 16 -8.06 2.72 -6.26
N LEU A 17 -7.93 1.96 -5.16
CA LEU A 17 -7.51 0.56 -5.21
C LEU A 17 -8.48 -0.30 -6.03
N ARG A 18 -9.80 -0.09 -5.90
CA ARG A 18 -10.78 -0.79 -6.76
C ARG A 18 -10.61 -0.43 -8.23
N ARG A 19 -10.42 0.86 -8.55
CA ARG A 19 -10.15 1.31 -9.93
C ARG A 19 -8.86 0.71 -10.50
N MET A 20 -7.83 0.52 -9.67
CA MET A 20 -6.61 -0.19 -10.09
C MET A 20 -6.92 -1.64 -10.47
N LYS A 21 -7.71 -2.34 -9.64
CA LYS A 21 -8.13 -3.72 -9.91
C LYS A 21 -8.98 -3.82 -11.18
N GLU A 22 -9.93 -2.91 -11.39
CA GLU A 22 -10.78 -2.82 -12.59
C GLU A 22 -9.96 -2.60 -13.87
N LYS A 23 -8.81 -1.92 -13.77
CA LYS A 23 -7.86 -1.72 -14.87
C LYS A 23 -6.89 -2.90 -15.07
N GLY A 24 -7.05 -3.98 -14.30
CA GLY A 24 -6.26 -5.21 -14.44
C GLY A 24 -4.93 -5.23 -13.67
N ILE A 25 -4.69 -4.27 -12.77
CA ILE A 25 -3.56 -4.33 -11.83
C ILE A 25 -3.91 -5.33 -10.73
N GLU A 26 -3.11 -6.40 -10.64
CA GLU A 26 -3.36 -7.48 -9.68
C GLU A 26 -2.22 -7.66 -8.69
N LYS A 27 -1.05 -7.07 -8.98
CA LYS A 27 0.12 -7.07 -8.11
C LYS A 27 0.71 -5.68 -8.00
N VAL A 28 1.13 -5.29 -6.79
CA VAL A 28 1.80 -4.01 -6.53
C VAL A 28 2.97 -4.18 -5.57
N CYS A 29 4.01 -3.37 -5.72
CA CYS A 29 5.02 -3.18 -4.69
C CYS A 29 4.76 -1.83 -4.00
N SER A 30 4.36 -1.88 -2.73
CA SER A 30 4.08 -0.68 -1.94
C SER A 30 5.34 -0.26 -1.18
N LEU A 31 5.73 1.01 -1.27
CA LEU A 31 6.93 1.52 -0.61
C LEU A 31 6.57 2.37 0.61
N SER A 32 7.32 2.18 1.69
CA SER A 32 7.16 2.96 2.93
C SER A 32 7.51 4.41 2.67
N PHE A 33 6.59 5.30 2.98
CA PHE A 33 6.83 6.72 2.88
C PHE A 33 6.03 7.48 3.93
N TYR A 34 6.71 8.28 4.75
CA TYR A 34 6.07 9.16 5.72
C TYR A 34 6.16 10.60 5.21
N PRO A 35 5.04 11.26 4.86
CA PRO A 35 5.03 12.50 4.07
C PRO A 35 5.47 13.75 4.87
N VAL A 36 5.64 13.62 6.18
CA VAL A 36 6.12 14.67 7.08
C VAL A 36 7.30 14.16 7.88
N LYS A 37 8.17 15.05 8.36
CA LYS A 37 9.31 14.61 9.18
C LYS A 37 8.77 14.02 10.50
N PRO A 38 9.07 12.74 10.82
CA PRO A 38 8.66 12.18 12.09
C PRO A 38 9.41 12.86 13.23
N HIS A 39 8.72 13.13 14.34
CA HIS A 39 9.36 13.64 15.56
C HIS A 39 10.18 12.57 16.30
N PHE A 40 9.82 11.30 16.09
CA PHE A 40 10.41 10.16 16.75
C PHE A 40 10.66 9.03 15.74
N PRO A 41 11.81 8.33 15.79
CA PRO A 41 12.12 7.26 14.83
C PRO A 41 11.15 6.07 14.94
N GLN A 42 10.54 5.85 16.11
CA GLN A 42 9.57 4.77 16.35
C GLN A 42 8.34 4.90 15.44
N THR A 43 7.95 6.12 15.04
CA THR A 43 6.86 6.35 14.09
C THR A 43 7.09 5.63 12.76
N LEU A 44 8.35 5.54 12.29
CA LEU A 44 8.67 4.82 11.07
C LEU A 44 8.48 3.31 11.24
N ILE A 45 8.79 2.76 12.43
CA ILE A 45 8.59 1.35 12.75
C ILE A 45 7.10 1.02 12.70
N ASP A 46 6.26 1.83 13.32
CA ASP A 46 4.80 1.64 13.28
C ASP A 46 4.23 1.82 11.87
N GLY A 47 4.79 2.75 11.08
CA GLY A 47 4.47 2.90 9.66
C GLY A 47 4.79 1.65 8.85
N PHE A 48 5.97 1.05 9.06
CA PHE A 48 6.34 -0.23 8.42
C PHE A 48 5.41 -1.36 8.86
N ARG A 49 5.08 -1.46 10.16
CA ARG A 49 4.12 -2.45 10.65
C ARG A 49 2.74 -2.29 10.03
N LYS A 50 2.23 -1.05 9.95
CA LYS A 50 0.97 -0.75 9.27
C LYS A 50 1.01 -1.18 7.81
N MET A 51 2.12 -0.97 7.11
CA MET A 51 2.26 -1.41 5.72
C MET A 51 2.20 -2.95 5.62
N GLU A 52 3.07 -3.66 6.34
CA GLU A 52 3.17 -5.12 6.21
C GLU A 52 1.94 -5.87 6.75
N GLU A 53 1.28 -5.35 7.79
CA GLU A 53 0.15 -6.00 8.44
C GLU A 53 -1.19 -5.52 7.84
N PHE A 54 -1.47 -4.21 7.93
CA PHE A 54 -2.77 -3.65 7.57
C PHE A 54 -2.91 -3.41 6.06
N GLU A 55 -1.95 -2.76 5.42
CA GLU A 55 -2.05 -2.45 3.98
C GLU A 55 -2.01 -3.71 3.11
N ARG A 56 -1.17 -4.69 3.48
CA ARG A 56 -1.13 -6.02 2.85
C ARG A 56 -2.48 -6.71 2.94
N HIS A 57 -3.11 -6.70 4.12
CA HIS A 57 -4.44 -7.26 4.33
C HIS A 57 -5.53 -6.52 3.53
N ARG A 58 -5.50 -5.18 3.57
CA ARG A 58 -6.44 -4.30 2.86
C ARG A 58 -6.41 -4.53 1.35
N CYS A 59 -5.22 -4.59 0.74
CA CYS A 59 -5.05 -4.88 -0.68
C CYS A 59 -5.57 -6.28 -1.03
N LYS A 60 -5.26 -7.29 -0.20
CA LYS A 60 -5.70 -8.67 -0.42
C LYS A 60 -7.22 -8.80 -0.47
N ILE A 61 -7.95 -8.13 0.43
CA ILE A 61 -9.43 -8.12 0.41
C ILE A 61 -9.97 -7.50 -0.89
N LEU A 62 -9.24 -6.56 -1.49
CA LEU A 62 -9.60 -5.90 -2.75
C LEU A 62 -9.09 -6.64 -4.00
N GLY A 63 -8.51 -7.83 -3.83
CA GLY A 63 -8.03 -8.67 -4.93
C GLY A 63 -6.72 -8.17 -5.56
N ILE A 64 -5.94 -7.38 -4.83
CA ILE A 64 -4.60 -6.93 -5.21
C ILE A 64 -3.59 -7.58 -4.26
N ASP A 65 -2.59 -8.24 -4.82
CA ASP A 65 -1.49 -8.84 -4.08
C ASP A 65 -0.35 -7.82 -3.91
N MET A 66 0.00 -7.51 -2.66
CA MET A 66 1.09 -6.60 -2.34
C MET A 66 2.33 -7.44 -2.04
N ILE A 67 3.40 -7.26 -2.82
CA ILE A 67 4.65 -8.02 -2.67
C ILE A 67 5.67 -7.26 -1.84
#